data_AF-A0A1Y0IMJ4-F1
#
_entry.id   AF-A0A1Y0IMJ4-F1
#
_cell.length_a   1.000
_cell.length_b   1.000
_cell.length_c   1.000
_cell.angle_alpha   90.00
_cell.angle_beta   90.00
_cell.angle_gamma   90.00
#
_symmetry.space_group_name_H-M   'P 1'
#
loop_
_entity.id
_entity.type
_entity.pdbx_description
1 polymer ?
#
loop_
_entity_poly.entity_id
_entity_poly.type
_entity_poly.pdbx_seq_one_letter_code
_entity_poly.pdbx_strand_id
1 'polypeptide(L)'
;MFHDLAEILRGQVGEPFVLDYSEESLKDADRLISLITKPGQTPDETLVLSIGAYLGETTLKLLGGVWRQSDEVLTDSSVLLDGCELWPFRRVRQRIYYGTESPLYAWFEMARAGSQQEVKKLLHGQEQATLIRPTGHDPLVIKITKSPRNR
;
A
#
# COMPACT_ATOMS: atom_id res chain seq x y z
N MET A 1 -4.25 12.97 14.72
CA MET A 1 -2.96 13.34 15.35
C MET A 1 -1.97 12.27 14.94
N PHE A 2 -1.47 12.34 13.70
CA PHE A 2 -0.43 11.44 13.21
C PHE A 2 0.89 12.10 13.60
N HIS A 3 1.58 11.55 14.60
CA HIS A 3 2.95 11.95 14.88
C HIS A 3 3.76 11.69 13.61
N ASP A 4 4.44 12.75 13.18
CA ASP A 4 5.15 12.86 11.92
C ASP A 4 6.04 11.63 11.72
N LEU A 5 5.88 10.89 10.63
CA LEU A 5 6.79 9.78 10.28
C LEU A 5 8.26 10.24 10.32
N ALA A 6 8.48 11.51 10.01
CA ALA A 6 9.77 12.17 10.11
C ALA A 6 10.31 12.24 11.56
N GLU A 7 9.45 12.29 12.59
CA GLU A 7 9.86 12.23 14.00
C GLU A 7 10.26 10.83 14.46
N ILE A 8 9.50 9.79 14.08
CA ILE A 8 9.83 8.39 14.37
C ILE A 8 11.23 8.04 13.84
N LEU A 9 11.59 8.62 12.71
CA LEU A 9 12.79 8.32 11.95
C LEU A 9 13.91 9.35 12.15
N ARG A 10 13.65 10.48 12.82
CA ARG A 10 14.64 11.57 13.01
C ARG A 10 15.91 11.12 13.74
N GLY A 11 15.82 10.05 14.53
CA GLY A 11 16.95 9.45 15.24
C GLY A 11 17.69 8.33 14.48
N GLN A 12 17.19 7.92 13.31
CA GLN A 12 17.70 6.74 12.58
C GLN A 12 18.32 7.08 11.22
N VAL A 13 18.26 8.33 10.78
CA VAL A 13 18.72 8.77 9.46
C VAL A 13 19.63 9.99 9.62
N GLY A 14 20.84 9.94 9.05
CA GLY A 14 21.87 10.98 9.21
C GLY A 14 21.66 12.25 8.39
N GLU A 15 20.68 12.26 7.48
CA GLU A 15 20.35 13.41 6.62
C GLU A 15 18.86 13.80 6.73
N PRO A 16 18.52 15.10 6.61
CA PRO A 16 17.14 15.55 6.59
C PRO A 16 16.42 15.02 5.35
N PHE A 17 15.42 14.17 5.56
CA PHE A 17 14.52 13.69 4.51
C PHE A 17 13.11 14.27 4.76
N VAL A 18 12.38 14.57 3.69
CA VAL A 18 11.01 15.09 3.75
C VAL A 18 10.09 14.11 3.01
N LEU A 19 9.05 13.64 3.70
CA LEU A 19 8.01 12.79 3.12
C LEU A 19 6.79 13.66 2.80
N ASP A 20 6.73 14.17 1.58
CA ASP A 20 5.76 15.19 1.17
C ASP A 20 4.54 14.62 0.41
N TYR A 21 4.34 13.30 0.47
CA TYR A 21 3.31 12.59 -0.30
C TYR A 21 3.50 12.68 -1.82
N SER A 22 4.70 13.00 -2.30
CA SER A 22 5.08 12.81 -3.69
C SER A 22 5.35 11.33 -3.99
N GLU A 23 5.39 11.03 -5.28
CA GLU A 23 5.80 9.72 -5.78
C GLU A 23 7.25 9.39 -5.41
N GLU A 24 8.15 10.37 -5.47
CA GLU A 24 9.56 10.17 -5.10
C GLU A 24 9.69 9.86 -3.60
N SER A 25 8.89 10.49 -2.74
CA SER A 25 8.88 10.17 -1.31
C SER A 25 8.43 8.74 -0.99
N LEU A 26 7.73 8.02 -1.88
CA LEU A 26 7.48 6.58 -1.69
C LEU A 26 8.75 5.74 -1.85
N LYS A 27 9.64 6.12 -2.78
CA LYS A 27 10.94 5.48 -2.95
C LYS A 27 11.83 5.76 -1.74
N ASP A 28 11.76 6.97 -1.19
CA ASP A 28 12.47 7.32 0.05
C ASP A 28 11.92 6.55 1.25
N ALA A 29 10.59 6.40 1.37
CA ALA A 29 9.99 5.52 2.37
C ALA A 29 10.49 4.07 2.23
N ASP A 30 10.60 3.53 1.02
CA ASP A 30 11.18 2.21 0.75
C ASP A 30 12.64 2.09 1.22
N ARG A 31 13.46 3.13 1.00
CA ARG A 31 14.85 3.21 1.47
C ARG A 31 14.92 3.26 2.98
N LEU A 32 14.07 4.07 3.61
CA LEU A 32 14.00 4.22 5.08
C LEU A 32 13.66 2.89 5.74
N ILE A 33 12.70 2.14 5.20
CA ILE A 33 12.39 0.79 5.69
C ILE A 33 13.64 -0.10 5.64
N SER A 34 14.41 -0.08 4.54
CA SER A 34 15.66 -0.86 4.45
C SER A 34 16.72 -0.47 5.48
N LEU A 35 16.74 0.79 5.93
CA LEU A 35 17.71 1.25 6.92
C LEU A 35 17.35 0.80 8.34
N ILE A 36 16.05 0.73 8.64
CA ILE A 36 15.53 0.54 10.00
C ILE A 36 14.99 -0.88 10.24
N THR A 37 14.94 -1.71 9.19
CA THR A 37 14.42 -3.08 9.24
C THR A 37 15.36 -4.08 8.60
N LYS A 38 15.25 -5.35 9.00
CA LYS A 38 15.93 -6.48 8.37
C LYS A 38 14.89 -7.49 7.84
N PRO A 39 15.08 -8.06 6.63
CA PRO A 39 14.23 -9.14 6.16
C PRO A 39 14.12 -10.28 7.18
N GLY A 40 12.91 -10.85 7.30
CA GLY A 40 12.57 -11.89 8.27
C GLY A 40 12.25 -11.37 9.68
N GLN A 41 12.40 -10.07 9.95
CA GLN A 41 12.01 -9.51 11.24
C GLN A 41 10.49 -9.49 11.42
N THR A 42 10.04 -9.64 12.67
CA THR A 42 8.63 -9.40 13.01
C THR A 42 8.28 -7.93 12.75
N PRO A 43 7.22 -7.63 11.98
CA PRO A 43 6.79 -6.25 11.75
C PRO A 43 6.38 -5.56 13.06
N ASP A 44 6.93 -4.37 13.31
CA ASP A 44 6.48 -3.51 14.39
C ASP A 44 5.15 -2.83 13.99
N GLU A 45 4.12 -2.95 14.82
CA GLU A 45 2.78 -2.47 14.49
C GLU A 45 2.69 -0.94 14.40
N THR A 46 3.50 -0.20 15.18
CA THR A 46 3.54 1.27 15.09
C THR A 46 4.12 1.70 13.74
N LEU A 47 5.19 1.03 13.29
CA LEU A 47 5.80 1.25 11.99
C LEU A 47 4.85 0.89 10.85
N VAL A 48 4.16 -0.25 10.96
CA VAL A 48 3.14 -0.69 9.99
C VAL A 48 2.02 0.32 9.88
N LEU A 49 1.47 0.79 11.00
CA LEU A 49 0.41 1.79 11.01
C LEU A 49 0.87 3.12 10.40
N SER A 50 2.06 3.58 10.77
CA SER A 50 2.58 4.88 10.33
C SER A 50 2.83 4.89 8.82
N ILE A 51 3.60 3.91 8.33
CA ILE A 51 3.95 3.81 6.90
C ILE A 51 2.74 3.39 6.07
N GLY A 52 1.88 2.52 6.60
CA GLY A 52 0.66 2.08 5.91
C GLY A 52 -0.33 3.22 5.71
N ALA A 53 -0.53 4.05 6.74
CA ALA A 53 -1.33 5.27 6.61
C ALA A 53 -0.71 6.21 5.57
N TYR A 54 0.60 6.45 5.64
CA TYR A 54 1.29 7.29 4.66
C TYR A 54 1.15 6.78 3.22
N LEU A 55 1.34 5.48 2.99
CA LEU A 55 1.18 4.86 1.68
C LEU A 55 -0.24 5.04 1.14
N GLY A 56 -1.25 4.78 1.98
CA GLY A 56 -2.64 4.96 1.60
C GLY A 56 -2.98 6.41 1.30
N GLU A 57 -2.61 7.35 2.17
CA GLU A 57 -2.82 8.79 1.97
C GLU A 57 -2.12 9.32 0.72
N THR A 58 -0.86 8.91 0.50
CA THR A 58 -0.11 9.27 -0.72
C THR A 58 -0.85 8.80 -1.97
N THR A 59 -1.37 7.57 -1.93
CA THR A 59 -2.12 6.98 -3.06
C THR A 59 -3.41 7.75 -3.31
N LEU A 60 -4.17 8.07 -2.27
CA LEU A 60 -5.40 8.84 -2.39
C LEU A 60 -5.15 10.26 -2.90
N LYS A 61 -4.07 10.91 -2.47
CA LYS A 61 -3.69 12.25 -2.95
C LYS A 61 -3.31 12.26 -4.43
N LEU A 62 -2.57 11.25 -4.89
CA LEU A 62 -2.04 11.19 -6.26
C LEU A 62 -3.03 10.60 -7.26
N LEU A 63 -3.87 9.65 -6.84
CA LEU A 63 -4.76 8.88 -7.73
C LEU A 63 -6.26 9.10 -7.43
N GLY A 64 -6.61 9.72 -6.32
CA GLY A 64 -7.99 9.84 -5.85
C GLY A 64 -8.48 8.60 -5.09
N GLY A 65 -9.79 8.49 -4.90
CA GLY A 65 -10.42 7.38 -4.16
C GLY A 65 -10.82 7.74 -2.73
N VAL A 66 -11.09 6.73 -1.91
CA VAL A 66 -11.51 6.89 -0.50
C VAL A 66 -10.95 5.80 0.40
N TRP A 67 -10.76 6.11 1.68
CA TRP A 67 -10.52 5.09 2.70
C TRP A 67 -11.78 4.28 2.98
N ARG A 68 -11.59 2.99 3.23
CA ARG A 68 -12.53 2.12 3.91
C ARG A 68 -11.87 1.65 5.20
N GLN A 69 -12.30 2.23 6.31
CA GLN A 69 -11.79 1.85 7.63
C GLN A 69 -12.42 0.53 8.08
N SER A 70 -11.60 -0.31 8.71
CA SER A 70 -12.07 -1.51 9.41
C SER A 70 -12.49 -1.15 10.83
N ASP A 71 -13.68 -1.59 11.24
CA ASP A 71 -14.23 -1.33 12.58
C ASP A 71 -13.59 -2.22 13.66
N GLU A 72 -12.95 -3.33 13.26
CA GLU A 72 -12.37 -4.30 14.18
C GLU A 72 -10.86 -4.11 14.34
N VAL A 73 -10.14 -4.04 13.22
CA VAL A 73 -8.67 -4.03 13.19
C VAL A 73 -8.22 -2.94 12.24
N LEU A 74 -7.65 -1.86 12.77
CA LEU A 74 -7.27 -0.68 11.98
C LEU A 74 -6.35 -1.03 10.80
N THR A 75 -5.42 -1.99 10.97
CA THR A 75 -4.50 -2.44 9.91
C THR A 75 -5.16 -3.28 8.80
N ASP A 76 -6.45 -3.61 8.93
CA ASP A 76 -7.24 -4.20 7.85
C ASP A 76 -7.99 -3.14 7.02
N SER A 77 -7.82 -1.86 7.34
CA SER A 77 -8.36 -0.76 6.53
C SER A 77 -7.72 -0.75 5.13
N SER A 78 -8.51 -0.37 4.14
CA SER A 78 -8.15 -0.39 2.72
C SER A 78 -8.40 0.95 2.05
N VAL A 79 -7.76 1.17 0.90
CA VAL A 79 -8.09 2.28 -0.01
C VAL A 79 -8.89 1.73 -1.18
N LEU A 80 -9.97 2.44 -1.53
CA LEU A 80 -10.84 2.15 -2.66
C LEU A 80 -10.55 3.14 -3.79
N LEU A 81 -10.04 2.62 -4.91
CA LEU A 81 -9.66 3.40 -6.09
C LEU A 81 -10.30 2.76 -7.33
N ASP A 82 -11.21 3.47 -8.00
CA ASP A 82 -11.80 3.07 -9.29
C ASP A 82 -12.39 1.64 -9.36
N GLY A 83 -12.86 1.11 -8.23
CA GLY A 83 -13.40 -0.24 -8.11
C GLY A 83 -12.38 -1.31 -7.69
N CYS A 84 -11.14 -0.92 -7.44
CA CYS A 84 -10.11 -1.73 -6.81
C CYS A 84 -10.00 -1.42 -5.32
N GLU A 85 -9.97 -2.46 -4.50
CA GLU A 85 -9.63 -2.37 -3.08
C GLU A 85 -8.17 -2.75 -2.88
N LEU A 86 -7.42 -1.96 -2.11
CA LEU A 86 -5.99 -2.15 -1.86
C LEU A 86 -5.67 -1.99 -0.37
N TRP A 87 -4.76 -2.80 0.18
CA TRP A 87 -4.46 -2.85 1.62
C TRP A 87 -3.04 -2.34 1.93
N PRO A 88 -2.87 -1.06 2.24
CA PRO A 88 -1.54 -0.48 2.41
C PRO A 88 -0.80 -1.03 3.63
N PHE A 89 -1.48 -1.28 4.76
CA PHE A 89 -0.85 -1.85 5.97
C PHE A 89 -0.32 -3.26 5.74
N ARG A 90 -1.08 -4.10 5.02
CA ARG A 90 -0.64 -5.45 4.63
C ARG A 90 0.59 -5.38 3.73
N ARG A 91 0.62 -4.43 2.80
CA ARG A 91 1.79 -4.20 1.94
C ARG A 91 3.03 -3.83 2.76
N VAL A 92 2.88 -2.97 3.77
CA VAL A 92 4.00 -2.60 4.65
C VAL A 92 4.49 -3.80 5.46
N ARG A 93 3.59 -4.63 6.02
CA ARG A 93 3.99 -5.89 6.68
C ARG A 93 4.81 -6.79 5.75
N GLN A 94 4.34 -6.98 4.52
CA GLN A 94 5.07 -7.73 3.49
C GLN A 94 6.43 -7.11 3.19
N ARG A 95 6.50 -5.78 3.04
CA ARG A 95 7.75 -5.06 2.78
C ARG A 95 8.78 -5.23 3.89
N ILE A 96 8.35 -5.21 5.15
CA ILE A 96 9.21 -5.40 6.31
C ILE A 96 9.71 -6.85 6.37
N TYR A 97 8.80 -7.81 6.20
CA TYR A 97 9.12 -9.23 6.35
C TYR A 97 9.93 -9.79 5.17
N TYR A 98 9.54 -9.50 3.93
CA TYR A 98 10.18 -10.02 2.72
C TYR A 98 11.27 -9.11 2.15
N GLY A 99 11.51 -7.94 2.76
CA GLY A 99 12.50 -7.00 2.23
C GLY A 99 12.09 -6.39 0.89
N THR A 100 13.08 -6.14 0.01
CA THR A 100 12.89 -5.41 -1.26
C THR A 100 12.13 -6.19 -2.34
N GLU A 101 11.71 -7.42 -2.07
CA GLU A 101 10.81 -8.18 -2.95
C GLU A 101 9.40 -7.58 -2.99
N SER A 102 9.04 -6.81 -1.95
CA SER A 102 7.71 -6.21 -1.81
C SER A 102 7.76 -4.68 -1.65
N PRO A 103 8.38 -3.91 -2.57
CA PRO A 103 8.54 -2.45 -2.44
C PRO A 103 7.19 -1.73 -2.43
N LEU A 104 7.11 -0.65 -1.65
CA LEU A 104 5.91 0.20 -1.59
C LEU A 104 5.65 0.87 -2.93
N TYR A 105 6.70 1.32 -3.61
CA TYR A 105 6.57 1.97 -4.91
C TYR A 105 5.92 1.07 -5.97
N ALA A 106 6.30 -0.22 -6.03
CA ALA A 106 5.69 -1.15 -6.97
C ALA A 106 4.19 -1.39 -6.70
N TRP A 107 3.77 -1.35 -5.43
CA TRP A 107 2.35 -1.44 -5.08
C TRP A 107 1.58 -0.20 -5.53
N PHE A 108 2.17 0.98 -5.43
CA PHE A 108 1.58 2.22 -5.93
C PHE A 108 1.46 2.21 -7.46
N GLU A 109 2.47 1.71 -8.18
CA GLU A 109 2.41 1.55 -9.63
C GLU A 109 1.31 0.57 -10.06
N MET A 110 1.08 -0.50 -9.30
CA MET A 110 -0.06 -1.39 -9.55
C MET A 110 -1.41 -0.68 -9.35
N ALA A 111 -1.53 0.18 -8.32
CA ALA A 111 -2.72 0.99 -8.09
C ALA A 111 -2.96 1.97 -9.25
N ARG A 112 -1.90 2.65 -9.71
CA ARG A 112 -1.93 3.55 -10.87
C ARG A 112 -2.32 2.83 -12.16
N ALA A 113 -1.77 1.65 -12.41
CA ALA A 113 -2.13 0.85 -13.58
C ALA A 113 -3.61 0.41 -13.51
N GLY A 114 -4.13 0.12 -12.31
CA GLY A 114 -5.54 -0.22 -12.09
C GLY A 114 -6.51 0.94 -12.31
N SER A 115 -6.12 2.17 -11.97
CA SER A 115 -6.94 3.37 -12.22
C SER A 115 -6.94 3.78 -13.69
N GLN A 116 -5.82 3.58 -14.40
CA GLN A 116 -5.75 3.78 -15.84
C GLN A 116 -6.53 2.67 -16.59
N GLN A 117 -7.50 3.09 -17.40
CA GLN A 117 -8.53 2.26 -18.05
C GLN A 117 -8.05 1.07 -18.91
N GLU A 118 -6.75 0.88 -19.12
CA GLU A 118 -6.18 -0.24 -19.88
C GLU A 118 -6.36 -1.59 -19.17
N VAL A 119 -6.31 -1.62 -17.83
CA VAL A 119 -6.61 -2.85 -17.07
C VAL A 119 -8.10 -3.19 -17.12
N LYS A 120 -8.99 -2.19 -17.18
CA LYS A 120 -10.44 -2.41 -17.39
C LYS A 120 -10.73 -3.09 -18.73
N LYS A 121 -9.98 -2.84 -19.80
CA LYS A 121 -10.16 -3.53 -21.10
C LYS A 121 -9.70 -4.98 -21.07
N LEU A 122 -8.58 -5.28 -20.39
CA LEU A 122 -8.09 -6.66 -20.24
C LEU A 122 -9.00 -7.50 -19.35
N LEU A 123 -9.59 -6.91 -18.30
CA LEU A 123 -10.49 -7.59 -17.37
C LEU A 123 -11.92 -7.78 -17.92
N HIS A 124 -12.40 -6.94 -18.84
CA HIS A 124 -13.69 -7.18 -19.52
C HIS A 124 -13.64 -8.34 -20.52
N GLY A 125 -12.44 -8.73 -20.99
CA GLY A 125 -12.24 -9.90 -21.87
C GLY A 125 -11.96 -11.20 -21.13
N GLN A 126 -11.68 -11.15 -19.82
CA GLN A 126 -11.41 -12.32 -19.00
C GLN A 126 -12.14 -12.18 -17.66
N GLU A 127 -13.39 -12.63 -17.63
CA GLU A 127 -13.98 -13.11 -16.38
C GLU A 127 -13.01 -14.16 -15.81
N GLN A 128 -12.41 -13.87 -14.65
CA GLN A 128 -11.36 -14.65 -13.95
C GLN A 128 -9.89 -14.33 -14.28
N ALA A 129 -9.46 -13.07 -14.23
CA ALA A 129 -8.06 -12.80 -13.90
C ALA A 129 -7.83 -13.00 -12.39
N THR A 130 -7.71 -14.25 -11.97
CA THR A 130 -7.18 -14.58 -10.64
C THR A 130 -5.67 -14.38 -10.70
N LEU A 131 -5.18 -13.22 -10.24
CA LEU A 131 -3.75 -13.01 -10.05
C LEU A 131 -3.29 -13.85 -8.85
N ILE A 132 -2.77 -15.05 -9.13
CA ILE A 132 -2.10 -15.91 -8.14
C ILE A 132 -0.59 -15.99 -8.49
N ARG A 133 0.26 -15.72 -7.47
CA ARG A 133 1.48 -16.45 -7.02
C ARG A 133 2.64 -15.49 -6.64
N PRO A 134 3.64 -15.87 -5.79
CA PRO A 134 3.83 -17.11 -5.04
C PRO A 134 4.05 -16.91 -3.51
N THR A 135 4.05 -18.03 -2.79
CA THR A 135 4.30 -18.23 -1.33
C THR A 135 3.12 -17.89 -0.42
N GLY A 136 2.56 -18.95 0.17
CA GLY A 136 1.43 -18.88 1.09
C GLY A 136 1.83 -18.15 2.36
N HIS A 137 1.35 -16.93 2.51
CA HIS A 137 0.52 -16.47 3.61
C HIS A 137 0.08 -15.04 3.23
N ASP A 138 -1.23 -14.87 3.09
CA ASP A 138 -1.97 -13.69 2.59
C ASP A 138 -1.82 -13.31 1.10
N PRO A 139 -2.88 -13.58 0.28
CA PRO A 139 -2.95 -13.02 -1.06
C PRO A 139 -3.08 -11.48 -1.00
N LEU A 140 -2.47 -10.78 -1.96
CA LEU A 140 -2.95 -9.47 -2.39
C LEU A 140 -4.35 -9.69 -3.00
N VAL A 141 -5.40 -9.64 -2.16
CA VAL A 141 -6.78 -9.94 -2.60
C VAL A 141 -7.41 -8.69 -3.18
N ILE A 142 -7.07 -8.21 -4.38
CA ILE A 142 -7.83 -7.08 -4.98
C ILE A 142 -9.31 -7.49 -5.12
N LYS A 143 -10.17 -6.99 -4.22
CA LYS A 143 -11.61 -7.25 -4.23
C LYS A 143 -12.26 -6.20 -5.12
N ILE A 144 -12.82 -6.65 -6.24
CA ILE A 144 -13.63 -5.81 -7.12
C ILE A 144 -15.07 -5.85 -6.61
N THR A 145 -15.57 -4.74 -6.06
CA THR A 145 -16.97 -4.61 -5.67
C THR A 145 -17.83 -4.29 -6.90
N LYS A 146 -18.75 -5.19 -7.27
CA LYS A 146 -19.75 -4.90 -8.31
C LYS A 146 -20.67 -3.77 -7.84
N SER A 147 -20.79 -2.69 -8.63
CA SER A 147 -21.93 -1.77 -8.46
C SER A 147 -23.23 -2.52 -8.78
N PRO A 148 -24.31 -2.36 -7.98
CA PRO A 148 -25.58 -2.97 -8.29
C PRO A 148 -26.10 -2.37 -9.61
N ARG A 149 -26.33 -3.23 -10.61
CA ARG A 149 -27.09 -2.86 -11.80
C ARG A 149 -28.51 -2.50 -11.34
N ASN A 150 -28.90 -1.23 -11.46
CA ASN A 150 -30.31 -0.84 -11.43
C ASN A 150 -31.03 -1.64 -12.52
N ARG A 151 -32.01 -2.45 -12.09
CA ARG A 151 -33.02 -3.05 -12.96
C ARG A 151 -34.11 -2.03 -13.21
#